data_AF-A0A653F0V4-F1
#
_entry.id   AF-A0A653F0V4-F1
#
_cell.length_a   1.000
_cell.length_b   1.000
_cell.length_c   1.000
_cell.angle_alpha   90.00
_cell.angle_beta   90.00
_cell.angle_gamma   90.00
#
_symmetry.space_group_name_H-M   'P 1'
#
loop_
_entity.id
_entity.type
_entity.pdbx_description
1 polymer ?
#
loop_
_entity_poly.entity_id
_entity_poly.type
_entity_poly.pdbx_seq_one_letter_code
_entity_poly.pdbx_strand_id
1 'polypeptide(L)' 'MEHFARTIDAAEKYVVSSTLDRVDWNAELVRGDFGKAVQRLKRESGKGLYVGE' A
#
# COMPACT_ATOMS: atom_id res chain seq x y z
N MET A 1 10.96 -1.35 -18.68
CA MET A 1 9.74 -1.02 -17.88
C MET A 1 8.96 -2.26 -17.43
N GLU A 2 8.78 -3.28 -18.28
CA GLU A 2 8.03 -4.50 -17.90
C GLU A 2 8.57 -5.22 -16.65
N HIS A 3 9.88 -5.22 -16.42
CA HIS A 3 10.46 -5.82 -15.20
C HIS A 3 10.09 -5.06 -13.92
N PHE A 4 10.04 -3.73 -13.95
CA PHE A 4 9.64 -2.93 -12.79
C PHE A 4 8.14 -3.10 -12.51
N ALA A 5 7.32 -3.02 -13.56
CA ALA A 5 5.88 -3.22 -13.44
C ALA A 5 5.55 -4.59 -12.84
N ARG A 6 6.21 -5.68 -13.28
CA ARG A 6 6.02 -7.02 -12.73
C ARG A 6 6.40 -7.13 -11.25
N THR A 7 7.51 -6.52 -10.84
CA THR A 7 7.94 -6.54 -9.44
C THR A 7 6.95 -5.78 -8.54
N ILE A 8 6.48 -4.62 -8.98
CA ILE A 8 5.51 -3.82 -8.23
C ILE A 8 4.14 -4.49 -8.21
N ASP A 9 3.71 -5.09 -9.31
CA ASP A 9 2.41 -5.75 -9.42
C ASP A 9 2.22 -6.84 -8.36
N ALA A 10 3.26 -7.66 -8.14
CA ALA A 10 3.28 -8.73 -7.15
C ALA A 10 3.30 -8.26 -5.68
N ALA A 11 3.63 -6.99 -5.41
CA ALA A 11 3.65 -6.46 -4.04
C ALA A 11 2.23 -6.15 -3.55
N GLU A 12 1.96 -6.40 -2.26
CA GLU A 12 0.76 -5.89 -1.58
C GLU A 12 0.84 -4.37 -1.51
N LYS A 13 -0.21 -3.69 -1.99
CA LYS A 13 -0.25 -2.22 -2.05
C LYS A 13 -1.33 -1.68 -1.14
N TYR A 14 -1.02 -0.56 -0.50
CA TYR A 14 -1.94 0.16 0.36
C TYR A 14 -1.97 1.61 -0.09
N VAL A 15 -3.17 2.13 -0.35
CA VAL A 15 -3.39 3.52 -0.74
C VAL A 15 -4.10 4.23 0.40
N VAL A 16 -3.61 5.41 0.73
CA VAL A 16 -4.21 6.26 1.76
C VAL A 16 -4.78 7.47 1.07
N SER A 17 -6.10 7.62 1.13
CA SER A 17 -6.76 8.76 0.53
C SER A 17 -8.03 9.10 1.30
N SER A 18 -8.29 10.41 1.44
CA SER A 18 -9.53 10.94 1.98
C SER A 18 -10.61 11.17 0.91
N THR A 19 -10.23 11.16 -0.37
CA THR A 19 -11.11 11.54 -1.48
C THR A 19 -11.44 10.39 -2.42
N LEU A 20 -10.66 9.31 -2.40
CA LEU A 20 -10.93 8.14 -3.23
C LEU A 20 -12.00 7.26 -2.58
N ASP A 21 -13.04 6.93 -3.36
CA ASP A 21 -14.05 5.95 -2.96
C ASP A 21 -13.56 4.51 -3.15
N ARG A 22 -12.63 4.29 -4.08
CA ARG A 22 -12.08 2.98 -4.44
C ARG A 22 -10.70 3.13 -5.09
N VAL A 23 -9.97 2.03 -5.13
CA VAL A 23 -8.64 1.92 -5.76
C VAL A 23 -8.64 0.74 -6.72
N ASP A 24 -7.78 0.80 -7.74
CA ASP A 24 -7.50 -0.33 -8.61
C ASP A 24 -6.08 -0.89 -8.34
N TRP A 25 -5.63 -1.82 -9.20
CA TRP A 25 -4.25 -2.31 -9.23
C TRP A 25 -3.75 -3.00 -7.94
N ASN A 26 -4.45 -4.07 -7.54
CA ASN A 26 -4.05 -4.94 -6.42
C ASN A 26 -3.70 -4.13 -5.15
N ALA A 27 -4.52 -3.12 -4.85
CA ALA A 27 -4.34 -2.24 -3.73
C ALA A 27 -5.56 -2.26 -2.80
N GLU A 28 -5.29 -2.08 -1.50
CA GLU A 28 -6.30 -1.84 -0.50
C GLU A 28 -6.36 -0.34 -0.17
N LEU A 29 -7.57 0.23 -0.18
CA LEU A 29 -7.78 1.59 0.29
C LEU A 29 -7.86 1.60 1.83
N VAL A 30 -6.87 2.20 2.47
CA VAL A 30 -6.84 2.39 3.92
C VAL A 30 -7.66 3.61 4.30
N ARG A 31 -8.66 3.42 5.16
CA ARG A 31 -9.51 4.49 5.70
C ARG A 31 -9.34 4.66 7.20
N GLY A 32 -9.54 5.88 7.68
CA GLY A 32 -9.48 6.21 9.10
C GLY A 32 -8.07 6.56 9.57
N ASP A 33 -7.67 6.03 10.75
CA ASP A 33 -6.39 6.36 11.37
C ASP A 33 -5.21 5.71 10.64
N PHE A 34 -4.58 6.49 9.77
CA PHE A 34 -3.39 6.10 9.02
C PHE A 34 -2.22 5.67 9.93
N GLY A 35 -2.02 6.31 11.07
CA GLY A 35 -0.93 6.00 11.99
C GLY A 35 -1.04 4.58 12.53
N LYS A 36 -2.26 4.17 12.92
CA LYS A 36 -2.53 2.79 13.36
C LYS A 36 -2.35 1.79 12.24
N ALA A 37 -2.80 2.09 11.03
CA ALA A 37 -2.64 1.22 9.87
C ALA A 37 -1.15 0.98 9.56
N VAL A 38 -0.33 2.03 9.49
CA VAL A 38 1.11 1.90 9.25
C VAL A 38 1.81 1.13 10.37
N GLN A 39 1.45 1.39 11.63
CA GLN A 39 2.03 0.64 12.76
C GLN A 39 1.73 -0.86 12.66
N ARG A 40 0.51 -1.23 12.24
CA ARG A 40 0.15 -2.63 11.98
C ARG A 40 0.98 -3.21 10.84
N LEU A 41 1.03 -2.54 9.70
CA LEU A 41 1.78 -2.99 8.53
C LEU A 41 3.28 -3.16 8.81
N LYS A 42 3.88 -2.28 9.60
CA LYS A 42 5.28 -2.40 10.03
C LYS A 42 5.54 -3.64 10.89
N ARG A 43 4.57 -4.05 11.72
CA ARG A 43 4.67 -5.29 12.51
C ARG A 43 4.50 -6.54 11.65
N GLU A 44 3.62 -6.50 10.66
CA GLU A 44 3.27 -7.65 9.81
C GLU A 44 4.30 -7.91 8.70
N SER A 45 4.82 -6.87 8.04
CA SER A 45 5.66 -7.02 6.83
C SER A 45 6.98 -7.76 7.08
N GLY A 46 7.60 -7.59 8.24
CA GLY A 46 8.90 -8.18 8.59
C GLY A 46 10.10 -7.71 7.73
N LYS A 47 9.87 -7.13 6.54
CA LYS A 47 10.87 -6.67 5.56
C LYS A 47 10.91 -5.14 5.39
N GLY A 48 10.06 -4.41 6.12
CA GLY A 48 9.90 -2.96 6.01
C GLY A 48 8.78 -2.54 5.05
N LEU A 49 8.57 -1.23 4.91
CA LEU A 49 7.58 -0.65 4.01
C LEU A 49 8.26 0.34 3.07
N TYR A 50 7.89 0.30 1.80
CA TYR A 50 8.29 1.28 0.79
C TYR A 50 7.17 2.30 0.61
N VAL A 51 7.52 3.57 0.37
CA VAL A 51 6.57 4.68 0.22
C VAL A 51 6.84 5.39 -1.10
N GLY A 52 5.77 5.78 -1.80
CA GLY A 52 5.80 6.59 -3.00
C GLY A 52 4.60 7.56 -3.03
N GLU A 53 4.68 8.58 -3.89
CA GLU A 53 3.64 9.58 -4.15
C GLU A 53 3.03 9.40 -5.54
#